data_AF-A0A0M8PCS3-F1
#
_entry.id   AF-A0A0M8PCS3-F1
#
_cell.length_a   1.000
_cell.length_b   1.000
_cell.length_c   1.000
_cell.angle_alpha   90.00
_cell.angle_beta   90.00
_cell.angle_gamma   90.00
#
_symmetry.space_group_name_H-M   'P 1'
#
loop_
_entity.id
_entity.type
_entity.pdbx_description
1 polymer ?
#
loop_
_entity_poly.entity_id
_entity_poly.type
_entity_poly.pdbx_seq_one_letter_code
_entity_poly.pdbx_strand_id
1 'polypeptide(L)'
;MMREHLQLTGAGNTEPSIRLLDRVVSAARVLPSGDVLVQTDDIKDYEDLIKAAPAGSSDTWCQLLGENAGLKIQTYTVVAYGVTCRFSPSAQDARIQLKAENVRRISTAVEIVYMDWLMTKRKMDETRPESAKLLIEFADPYAANQAILRGLAIYGRNHDRQLFNDSHRLQQCYRCQMYGYIARNCKRDIHCAYCVGDHDSKECPYTHNRHKAKYAECAKHKRPDFSHFAFDRGCPIRGEELAKI
;
A
#
# COMPACT_ATOMS: atom_id res chain seq x y z
N MET A 1 -16.12 -11.69 -22.86
CA MET A 1 -15.67 -13.01 -23.33
C MET A 1 -14.37 -12.81 -24.11
N MET A 2 -13.25 -13.17 -23.51
CA MET A 2 -12.03 -13.58 -24.22
C MET A 2 -11.42 -14.65 -23.30
N ARG A 3 -11.84 -15.89 -23.55
CA ARG A 3 -11.12 -17.10 -23.14
C ARG A 3 -10.41 -17.55 -24.41
N GLU A 4 -9.18 -18.06 -24.24
CA GLU A 4 -8.25 -18.61 -25.24
C GLU A 4 -7.04 -17.68 -25.46
N HIS A 5 -5.78 -18.13 -25.47
CA HIS A 5 -5.14 -19.40 -25.15
C HIS A 5 -3.65 -19.04 -24.99
N LEU A 6 -3.07 -19.22 -23.80
CA LEU A 6 -1.60 -19.24 -23.69
C LEU A 6 -1.17 -20.67 -24.04
N GLN A 7 -0.97 -20.95 -25.34
CA GLN A 7 -0.35 -22.21 -25.75
C GLN A 7 1.16 -22.09 -25.55
N LEU A 8 1.66 -22.76 -24.51
CA LEU A 8 3.09 -22.94 -24.27
C LEU A 8 3.42 -24.38 -24.63
N THR A 9 4.33 -24.54 -25.59
CA THR A 9 4.78 -25.82 -26.12
C THR A 9 5.66 -26.54 -25.10
N GLY A 10 5.33 -27.80 -24.79
CA GLY A 10 6.16 -28.70 -23.99
C GLY A 10 6.34 -30.02 -24.72
N ALA A 11 7.55 -30.28 -25.23
CA ALA A 11 7.96 -31.59 -25.69
C ALA A 11 8.89 -32.21 -24.64
N GLY A 12 8.48 -33.35 -24.07
CA GLY A 12 9.33 -34.18 -23.20
C GLY A 12 8.70 -34.48 -21.82
N ASN A 13 8.75 -35.75 -21.43
CA ASN A 13 8.16 -36.38 -20.24
C ASN A 13 8.68 -35.88 -18.86
N THR A 14 8.54 -34.60 -18.58
CA THR A 14 8.62 -34.05 -17.22
C THR A 14 7.38 -33.22 -16.98
N GLU A 15 6.85 -33.18 -15.75
CA GLU A 15 5.71 -32.34 -15.37
C GLU A 15 5.82 -30.96 -16.04
N PRO A 16 4.73 -30.40 -16.61
CA PRO A 16 4.81 -29.18 -17.40
C PRO A 16 5.21 -28.00 -16.51
N SER A 17 6.51 -27.78 -16.35
CA SER A 17 7.07 -26.60 -15.72
C SER A 17 6.91 -25.44 -16.69
N ILE A 18 6.09 -24.47 -16.34
CA ILE A 18 5.99 -23.21 -17.08
C ILE A 18 7.29 -22.45 -16.85
N ARG A 19 7.86 -21.84 -17.89
CA ARG A 19 9.10 -21.06 -17.77
C ARG A 19 8.88 -19.58 -18.03
N LEU A 20 9.53 -18.74 -17.23
CA LEU A 20 9.70 -17.30 -17.46
C LEU A 20 11.19 -16.99 -17.43
N LEU A 21 11.75 -16.42 -18.49
CA LEU A 21 13.21 -16.22 -18.64
C LEU A 21 14.04 -17.48 -18.30
N ASP A 22 13.62 -18.63 -18.80
CA ASP A 22 14.24 -19.94 -18.52
C ASP A 22 14.20 -20.39 -17.05
N ARG A 23 13.49 -19.68 -16.17
CA ARG A 23 13.29 -20.03 -14.74
C ARG A 23 12.00 -20.81 -14.56
N VAL A 24 12.01 -21.78 -13.64
CA VAL A 24 10.86 -22.64 -13.39
C VAL A 24 9.84 -21.90 -12.54
N VAL A 25 8.61 -21.83 -13.05
CA VAL A 25 7.44 -21.29 -12.38
C VAL A 25 6.47 -22.43 -12.13
N SER A 26 6.05 -22.59 -10.89
CA SER A 26 5.15 -23.66 -10.49
C SER A 26 3.67 -23.32 -10.66
N ALA A 27 3.33 -22.03 -10.55
CA ALA A 27 1.97 -21.57 -10.82
C ALA A 27 1.92 -20.10 -11.23
N ALA A 28 0.90 -19.74 -11.99
CA ALA A 28 0.51 -18.36 -12.22
C ALA A 28 -1.02 -18.20 -12.13
N ARG A 29 -1.49 -17.08 -11.57
CA ARG A 29 -2.92 -16.76 -11.49
C ARG A 29 -3.18 -15.27 -11.66
N VAL A 30 -4.14 -14.93 -12.52
CA VAL A 30 -4.67 -13.57 -12.64
C VAL A 30 -5.66 -13.31 -11.50
N LEU A 31 -5.43 -12.23 -10.75
CA LEU A 31 -6.31 -11.78 -9.68
C LEU A 31 -7.47 -10.96 -10.25
N PRO A 32 -8.59 -10.78 -9.50
CA PRO A 32 -9.61 -9.79 -9.85
C PRO A 32 -9.05 -8.36 -10.00
N SER A 33 -7.83 -8.14 -9.46
CA SER A 33 -7.12 -6.89 -9.62
C SER A 33 -6.55 -6.66 -11.04
N GLY A 34 -6.52 -7.69 -11.88
CA GLY A 34 -5.75 -7.69 -13.12
C GLY A 34 -4.26 -7.97 -12.88
N ASP A 35 -3.80 -7.99 -11.62
CA ASP A 35 -2.44 -8.38 -11.28
C ASP A 35 -2.24 -9.88 -11.53
N VAL A 36 -1.02 -10.27 -11.88
CA VAL A 36 -0.63 -11.68 -12.06
C VAL A 36 0.24 -12.09 -10.88
N LEU A 37 -0.20 -13.10 -10.12
CA LEU A 37 0.61 -13.75 -9.11
C LEU A 37 1.39 -14.88 -9.79
N VAL A 38 2.72 -14.84 -9.67
CA VAL A 38 3.65 -15.85 -10.18
C VAL A 38 4.33 -16.51 -8.99
N GLN A 39 4.34 -17.84 -8.96
CA GLN A 39 4.97 -18.63 -7.89
C GLN A 39 6.14 -19.44 -8.46
N THR A 40 7.29 -19.35 -7.81
CA THR A 40 8.44 -20.23 -8.06
C THR A 40 8.57 -21.24 -6.92
N ASP A 41 9.19 -22.39 -7.20
CA ASP A 41 9.48 -23.40 -6.16
C ASP A 41 10.88 -23.22 -5.54
N ASP A 42 11.73 -22.40 -6.17
CA ASP A 42 13.08 -22.08 -5.69
C ASP A 42 13.22 -20.58 -5.41
N ILE A 43 13.91 -20.26 -4.32
CA ILE A 43 14.30 -18.90 -3.93
C ILE A 43 15.28 -18.32 -4.95
N LYS A 44 16.17 -19.14 -5.53
CA LYS A 44 17.11 -18.66 -6.55
C LYS A 44 16.38 -18.19 -7.80
N ASP A 45 15.41 -18.96 -8.28
CA ASP A 45 14.59 -18.60 -9.45
C ASP A 45 13.77 -17.33 -9.17
N TYR A 46 13.23 -17.21 -7.96
CA TYR A 46 12.59 -15.96 -7.50
C TYR A 46 13.56 -14.78 -7.57
N GLU A 47 14.75 -14.89 -6.96
CA GLU A 47 15.73 -13.80 -6.93
C GLU A 47 16.20 -13.40 -8.34
N ASP A 48 16.44 -14.38 -9.21
CA ASP A 48 16.85 -14.13 -10.59
C ASP A 48 15.75 -13.39 -11.37
N LEU A 49 14.48 -13.75 -11.19
CA LEU A 49 13.34 -13.06 -11.79
C LEU A 49 13.18 -11.62 -11.28
N ILE A 50 13.39 -11.38 -9.98
CA ILE A 50 13.38 -10.03 -9.40
C ILE A 50 14.53 -9.19 -9.99
N LYS A 51 15.75 -9.74 -10.03
CA LYS A 51 16.94 -9.05 -10.57
C LYS A 51 16.81 -8.73 -12.06
N ALA A 52 16.13 -9.58 -12.82
CA ALA A 52 15.87 -9.40 -14.25
C ALA A 52 14.72 -8.42 -14.56
N ALA A 53 14.03 -7.89 -13.55
CA ALA A 53 13.01 -6.86 -13.70
C ALA A 53 13.22 -5.69 -12.71
N PRO A 54 14.30 -4.91 -12.87
CA PRO A 54 14.58 -3.80 -11.96
C PRO A 54 13.47 -2.75 -12.00
N ALA A 55 13.18 -2.15 -10.84
CA ALA A 55 12.14 -1.15 -10.68
C ALA A 55 12.35 0.03 -11.65
N GLY A 56 11.30 0.40 -12.39
CA GLY A 56 11.35 1.50 -13.36
C GLY A 56 11.89 1.14 -14.74
N SER A 57 12.33 -0.11 -14.98
CA SER A 57 12.60 -0.58 -16.34
C SER A 57 11.29 -0.94 -17.04
N SER A 58 11.06 -0.36 -18.22
CA SER A 58 9.95 -0.78 -19.08
C SER A 58 10.28 -2.11 -19.75
N ASP A 59 11.51 -2.30 -20.22
CA ASP A 59 11.97 -3.52 -20.90
C ASP A 59 12.34 -4.60 -19.88
N THR A 60 11.39 -5.48 -19.57
CA THR A 60 11.54 -6.60 -18.63
C THR A 60 10.68 -7.76 -19.06
N TRP A 61 10.93 -8.95 -18.49
CA TRP A 61 10.09 -10.13 -18.72
C TRP A 61 8.63 -9.93 -18.35
N CYS A 62 8.31 -8.93 -17.52
CA CYS A 62 6.94 -8.60 -17.17
C CYS A 62 6.12 -8.28 -18.41
N GLN A 63 6.72 -7.71 -19.46
CA GLN A 63 6.04 -7.41 -20.72
C GLN A 63 5.45 -8.64 -21.42
N LEU A 64 6.00 -9.84 -21.16
CA LEU A 64 5.43 -11.11 -21.64
C LEU A 64 4.04 -11.38 -21.06
N LEU A 65 3.72 -10.77 -19.91
CA LEU A 65 2.42 -10.85 -19.24
C LEU A 65 1.46 -9.72 -19.67
N GLY A 66 1.96 -8.71 -20.40
CA GLY A 66 1.19 -7.60 -20.94
C GLY A 66 2.05 -6.34 -21.13
N GLU A 67 1.68 -5.51 -22.11
CA GLU A 67 2.45 -4.31 -22.50
C GLU A 67 2.77 -3.36 -21.33
N ASN A 68 1.83 -3.24 -20.37
CA ASN A 68 1.97 -2.37 -19.20
C ASN A 68 2.24 -3.15 -17.90
N ALA A 69 2.55 -4.45 -17.99
CA ALA A 69 2.83 -5.26 -16.82
C ALA A 69 4.21 -4.88 -16.25
N GLY A 70 4.24 -4.63 -14.95
CA GLY A 70 5.44 -4.33 -14.20
C GLY A 70 5.53 -5.20 -12.96
N LEU A 71 6.76 -5.43 -12.49
CA LEU A 71 6.99 -6.20 -11.28
C LEU A 71 6.61 -5.38 -10.06
N LYS A 72 5.70 -5.92 -9.24
CA LYS A 72 5.42 -5.37 -7.91
C LYS A 72 6.37 -6.00 -6.90
N ILE A 73 7.47 -5.31 -6.60
CA ILE A 73 8.38 -5.72 -5.53
C ILE A 73 7.73 -5.50 -4.15
N GLN A 74 7.98 -6.44 -3.24
CA GLN A 74 7.63 -6.23 -1.84
C GLN A 74 8.58 -5.21 -1.24
N THR A 75 8.00 -4.16 -0.66
CA THR A 75 8.74 -3.12 0.05
C THR A 75 8.45 -3.17 1.53
N TYR A 76 9.33 -2.55 2.31
CA TYR A 76 9.33 -2.63 3.77
C TYR A 76 9.33 -1.22 4.33
N THR A 77 8.20 -0.80 4.88
CA THR A 77 8.00 0.55 5.36
C THR A 77 8.32 0.67 6.85
N VAL A 78 9.10 1.68 7.21
CA VAL A 78 9.49 2.03 8.59
C VAL A 78 8.96 3.43 8.90
N VAL A 79 8.40 3.60 10.10
CA VAL A 79 8.05 4.92 10.65
C VAL A 79 9.16 5.39 11.57
N ALA A 80 9.74 6.57 11.31
CA ALA A 80 10.61 7.27 12.25
C ALA A 80 9.81 8.35 13.00
N TYR A 81 9.92 8.38 14.33
CA TYR A 81 9.17 9.28 15.20
C TYR A 81 9.96 10.53 15.57
N GLY A 82 9.26 11.66 15.74
CA GLY A 82 9.85 12.90 16.25
C GLY A 82 10.89 13.53 15.31
N VAL A 83 10.78 13.29 14.00
CA VAL A 83 11.69 13.86 13.00
C VAL A 83 11.32 15.34 12.80
N THR A 84 12.31 16.22 12.86
CA THR A 84 12.06 17.67 12.70
C THR A 84 11.50 17.97 11.31
N CYS A 85 10.47 18.82 11.25
CA CYS A 85 9.87 19.24 9.97
C CYS A 85 10.76 20.20 9.15
N ARG A 86 11.96 20.52 9.64
CA ARG A 86 13.03 21.12 8.83
C ARG A 86 13.60 20.13 7.80
N PHE A 87 13.54 18.83 8.09
CA PHE A 87 13.83 17.80 7.09
C PHE A 87 12.78 17.89 5.99
N SER A 88 13.19 17.83 4.72
CA SER A 88 12.26 17.87 3.59
C SER A 88 12.31 16.54 2.84
N PRO A 89 11.37 15.62 3.07
CA PRO A 89 11.37 14.30 2.43
C PRO A 89 11.36 14.35 0.91
N SER A 90 10.72 15.38 0.36
CA SER A 90 10.59 15.63 -1.08
C SER A 90 11.80 16.33 -1.69
N ALA A 91 12.79 16.76 -0.90
CA ALA A 91 14.00 17.37 -1.46
C ALA A 91 14.83 16.33 -2.22
N GLN A 92 15.42 16.75 -3.33
CA GLN A 92 16.18 15.87 -4.23
C GLN A 92 17.27 15.07 -3.49
N ASP A 93 17.95 15.73 -2.55
CA ASP A 93 19.08 15.16 -1.83
C ASP A 93 18.69 14.50 -0.50
N ALA A 94 17.41 14.52 -0.12
CA ALA A 94 16.97 14.02 1.19
C ALA A 94 17.32 12.52 1.38
N ARG A 95 17.13 11.72 0.33
CA ARG A 95 17.50 10.29 0.32
C ARG A 95 19.01 10.11 0.42
N ILE A 96 19.79 10.95 -0.28
CA ILE A 96 21.26 10.90 -0.27
C ILE A 96 21.78 11.22 1.12
N GLN A 97 21.25 12.29 1.73
CA GLN A 97 21.60 12.70 3.08
C GLN A 97 21.26 11.62 4.10
N LEU A 98 20.04 11.06 4.05
CA LEU A 98 19.62 10.00 4.95
C LEU A 98 20.54 8.77 4.85
N LYS A 99 20.92 8.37 3.64
CA LYS A 99 21.88 7.25 3.43
C LYS A 99 23.26 7.59 3.99
N ALA A 100 23.77 8.80 3.74
CA ALA A 100 25.08 9.23 4.21
C ALA A 100 25.18 9.21 5.76
N GLU A 101 24.15 9.71 6.45
CA GLU A 101 24.08 9.70 7.92
C GLU A 101 23.95 8.28 8.51
N ASN A 102 23.54 7.31 7.70
CA ASN A 102 23.26 5.94 8.13
C ASN A 102 24.12 4.87 7.45
N VAL A 103 25.22 5.22 6.79
CA VAL A 103 26.08 4.27 6.04
C VAL A 103 26.53 3.03 6.84
N ARG A 104 26.69 3.16 8.16
CA ARG A 104 27.07 2.05 9.06
C ARG A 104 25.88 1.21 9.56
N ARG A 105 24.65 1.67 9.33
CA ARG A 105 23.39 1.03 9.75
C ARG A 105 22.67 0.41 8.57
N ILE A 106 22.47 1.20 7.51
CA ILE A 106 21.87 0.78 6.25
C ILE A 106 22.92 0.98 5.15
N SER A 107 23.11 -0.02 4.30
CA SER A 107 24.09 0.04 3.20
C SER A 107 23.83 1.27 2.31
N THR A 108 24.88 1.90 1.78
CA THR A 108 24.72 3.00 0.80
C THR A 108 24.06 2.54 -0.50
N ALA A 109 24.19 1.25 -0.82
CA ALA A 109 23.53 0.63 -1.96
C ALA A 109 22.02 0.41 -1.76
N VAL A 110 21.47 0.67 -0.56
CA VAL A 110 20.05 0.49 -0.29
C VAL A 110 19.20 1.37 -1.20
N GLU A 111 18.12 0.82 -1.74
CA GLU A 111 17.11 1.60 -2.43
C GLU A 111 16.01 2.06 -1.46
N ILE A 112 15.75 3.37 -1.44
CA ILE A 112 14.64 3.98 -0.71
C ILE A 112 13.59 4.37 -1.75
N VAL A 113 12.57 3.51 -1.87
CA VAL A 113 11.51 3.58 -2.88
C VAL A 113 10.64 4.81 -2.64
N TYR A 114 10.22 5.03 -1.40
CA TYR A 114 9.35 6.13 -1.01
C TYR A 114 9.77 6.74 0.32
N MET A 115 9.55 8.05 0.46
CA MET A 115 9.82 8.78 1.69
C MET A 115 8.94 10.02 1.77
N ASP A 116 8.12 10.12 2.81
CA ASP A 116 7.23 11.27 3.01
C ASP A 116 6.70 11.31 4.45
N TRP A 117 6.06 12.41 4.83
CA TRP A 117 5.38 12.52 6.10
C TRP A 117 4.17 11.57 6.18
N LEU A 118 4.00 10.91 7.34
CA LEU A 118 2.82 10.09 7.60
C LEU A 118 1.53 10.94 7.64
N MET A 119 1.64 12.21 8.05
CA MET A 119 0.52 13.12 8.03
C MET A 119 0.29 13.69 6.64
N THR A 120 -0.97 13.96 6.30
CA THR A 120 -1.31 14.60 5.02
C THR A 120 -0.71 15.99 4.92
N LYS A 121 -0.34 16.41 3.70
CA LYS A 121 0.15 17.76 3.40
C LYS A 121 -0.74 18.85 3.99
N ARG A 122 -2.07 18.73 3.80
CA ARG A 122 -3.05 19.66 4.40
C ARG A 122 -2.87 19.81 5.92
N LYS A 123 -2.70 18.70 6.64
CA LYS A 123 -2.55 18.75 8.10
C LYS A 123 -1.18 19.31 8.52
N MET A 124 -0.13 19.01 7.75
CA MET A 124 1.19 19.61 7.94
C MET A 124 1.12 21.13 7.79
N ASP A 125 0.41 21.61 6.76
CA ASP A 125 0.24 23.04 6.49
C ASP A 125 -0.64 23.73 7.56
N GLU A 126 -1.71 23.07 8.02
CA GLU A 126 -2.62 23.57 9.07
C GLU A 126 -1.95 23.66 10.44
N THR A 127 -1.20 22.63 10.85
CA THR A 127 -0.68 22.50 12.23
C THR A 127 0.76 22.96 12.39
N ARG A 128 1.53 23.01 11.28
CA ARG A 128 2.95 23.41 11.22
C ARG A 128 3.78 22.87 12.39
N PRO A 129 3.75 21.54 12.63
CA PRO A 129 4.38 20.97 13.81
C PRO A 129 5.91 21.10 13.73
N GLU A 130 6.58 21.18 14.88
CA GLU A 130 8.05 21.21 14.92
C GLU A 130 8.67 19.86 14.56
N SER A 131 7.96 18.76 14.86
CA SER A 131 8.34 17.40 14.51
C SER A 131 7.14 16.55 14.11
N ALA A 132 7.38 15.56 13.25
CA ALA A 132 6.36 14.67 12.72
C ALA A 132 6.89 13.23 12.58
N LYS A 133 6.00 12.34 12.14
CA LYS A 133 6.32 10.95 11.83
C LYS A 133 6.68 10.84 10.35
N LEU A 134 7.87 10.33 10.06
CA LEU A 134 8.39 10.14 8.70
C LEU A 134 8.18 8.67 8.28
N LEU A 135 7.57 8.44 7.12
CA LEU A 135 7.53 7.14 6.46
C LEU A 135 8.74 7.01 5.55
N ILE A 136 9.40 5.85 5.62
CA ILE A 136 10.53 5.49 4.76
C ILE A 136 10.30 4.06 4.29
N GLU A 137 10.26 3.88 2.97
CA GLU A 137 9.99 2.60 2.33
C GLU A 137 11.25 2.08 1.66
N PHE A 138 11.73 0.92 2.12
CA PHE A 138 12.93 0.26 1.63
C PHE A 138 12.56 -0.86 0.66
N ALA A 139 13.35 -1.03 -0.41
CA ALA A 139 13.26 -2.22 -1.25
C ALA A 139 13.90 -3.45 -0.57
N ASP A 140 14.88 -3.21 0.30
CA ASP A 140 15.65 -4.26 0.98
C ASP A 140 15.13 -4.52 2.41
N PRO A 141 14.67 -5.75 2.72
CA PRO A 141 14.24 -6.11 4.07
C PRO A 141 15.38 -6.01 5.10
N TYR A 142 16.62 -6.28 4.71
CA TYR A 142 17.76 -6.19 5.62
C TYR A 142 17.95 -4.74 6.08
N ALA A 143 17.96 -3.78 5.16
CA ALA A 143 18.03 -2.37 5.51
C ALA A 143 16.86 -1.89 6.39
N ALA A 144 15.62 -2.32 6.09
CA ALA A 144 14.47 -2.01 6.94
C ALA A 144 14.63 -2.59 8.35
N ASN A 145 15.08 -3.83 8.47
CA ASN A 145 15.35 -4.47 9.76
C ASN A 145 16.47 -3.76 10.53
N GLN A 146 17.54 -3.34 9.86
CA GLN A 146 18.60 -2.56 10.51
C GLN A 146 18.08 -1.20 10.99
N ALA A 147 17.27 -0.52 10.19
CA ALA A 147 16.59 0.70 10.61
C ALA A 147 15.73 0.43 11.86
N ILE A 148 14.92 -0.63 11.88
CA ILE A 148 14.09 -1.03 13.03
C ILE A 148 14.93 -1.41 14.26
N LEU A 149 16.05 -2.10 14.10
CA LEU A 149 16.84 -2.60 15.23
C LEU A 149 17.80 -1.56 15.81
N ARG A 150 18.29 -0.62 14.99
CA ARG A 150 19.33 0.35 15.40
C ARG A 150 18.86 1.81 15.40
N GLY A 151 17.68 2.07 14.84
CA GLY A 151 17.18 3.41 14.56
C GLY A 151 17.81 4.03 13.33
N LEU A 152 17.35 5.24 13.00
CA LEU A 152 17.89 6.05 11.90
C LEU A 152 18.38 7.39 12.44
N ALA A 153 19.59 7.76 12.03
CA ALA A 153 20.16 9.07 12.26
C ALA A 153 19.63 10.08 11.24
N ILE A 154 19.05 11.18 11.70
CA ILE A 154 18.63 12.31 10.86
C ILE A 154 19.06 13.60 11.56
N TYR A 155 19.85 14.42 10.87
CA TYR A 155 20.56 15.58 11.43
C TYR A 155 21.29 15.24 12.74
N GLY A 156 21.94 14.08 12.78
CA GLY A 156 22.73 13.64 13.93
C GLY A 156 21.94 13.18 15.16
N ARG A 157 20.61 13.10 15.10
CA ARG A 157 19.77 12.49 16.16
C ARG A 157 19.31 11.10 15.75
N ASN A 158 19.36 10.14 16.67
CA ASN A 158 18.79 8.82 16.44
C ASN A 158 17.29 8.84 16.76
N HIS A 159 16.48 8.36 15.83
CA HIS A 159 15.01 8.37 15.96
C HIS A 159 14.47 6.99 16.32
N ASP A 160 13.52 6.98 17.26
CA ASP A 160 12.70 5.81 17.55
C ASP A 160 11.86 5.42 16.33
N ARG A 161 11.54 4.13 16.24
CA ARG A 161 11.12 3.51 15.00
C ARG A 161 10.23 2.32 15.22
N GLN A 162 9.33 2.11 14.26
CA GLN A 162 8.44 0.96 14.23
C GLN A 162 8.23 0.53 12.78
N LEU A 163 8.01 -0.77 12.58
CA LEU A 163 7.48 -1.28 11.32
C LEU A 163 6.14 -0.61 11.03
N PHE A 164 5.99 -0.01 9.86
CA PHE A 164 4.70 0.45 9.40
C PHE A 164 3.93 -0.75 8.84
N ASN A 165 2.90 -1.17 9.57
CA ASN A 165 1.99 -2.19 9.07
C ASN A 165 0.81 -1.52 8.37
N ASP A 166 0.73 -1.59 7.04
CA ASP A 166 -0.40 -1.02 6.28
C ASP A 166 -1.73 -1.74 6.58
N SER A 167 -1.67 -2.96 7.14
CA SER A 167 -2.83 -3.64 7.73
C SER A 167 -3.48 -2.81 8.83
N HIS A 168 -2.75 -1.85 9.42
CA HIS A 168 -3.29 -0.95 10.41
C HIS A 168 -4.02 0.27 9.82
N ARG A 169 -4.16 0.36 8.50
CA ARG A 169 -5.08 1.32 7.89
C ARG A 169 -6.49 0.75 7.88
N LEU A 170 -7.35 1.36 8.67
CA LEU A 170 -8.79 1.08 8.59
C LEU A 170 -9.33 1.47 7.21
N GLN A 171 -9.51 0.48 6.35
CA GLN A 171 -10.06 0.63 5.01
C GLN A 171 -11.58 0.74 5.07
N GLN A 172 -12.15 1.74 4.40
CA GLN A 172 -13.59 1.85 4.20
C GLN A 172 -13.94 1.57 2.74
N CYS A 173 -14.91 0.68 2.54
CA CYS A 173 -15.40 0.32 1.22
C CYS A 173 -16.27 1.45 0.66
N TYR A 174 -15.82 2.14 -0.39
CA TYR A 174 -16.61 3.20 -1.04
C TYR A 174 -17.88 2.72 -1.77
N ARG A 175 -18.08 1.39 -1.90
CA ARG A 175 -19.30 0.83 -2.50
C ARG A 175 -20.41 0.68 -1.46
N CYS A 176 -20.14 -0.01 -0.35
CA CYS A 176 -21.17 -0.31 0.68
C CYS A 176 -20.94 0.42 2.01
N GLN A 177 -19.92 1.26 2.10
CA GLN A 177 -19.57 2.10 3.25
C GLN A 177 -19.11 1.36 4.53
N MET A 178 -18.94 0.03 4.47
CA MET A 178 -18.44 -0.77 5.60
C MET A 178 -16.92 -0.77 5.69
N TYR A 179 -16.38 -1.14 6.86
CA TYR A 179 -14.95 -1.25 7.10
C TYR A 179 -14.38 -2.65 6.81
N GLY A 180 -13.06 -2.70 6.58
CA GLY A 180 -12.28 -3.94 6.49
C GLY A 180 -11.96 -4.42 5.06
N TYR A 181 -12.46 -3.76 4.02
CA TYR A 181 -12.15 -4.11 2.62
C TYR A 181 -12.40 -2.94 1.66
N ILE A 182 -11.86 -3.05 0.45
CA ILE A 182 -11.99 -2.04 -0.61
C ILE A 182 -13.17 -2.33 -1.55
N ALA A 183 -13.67 -1.29 -2.23
CA ALA A 183 -14.81 -1.39 -3.16
C ALA A 183 -14.63 -2.45 -4.27
N ARG A 184 -13.40 -2.64 -4.74
CA ARG A 184 -13.07 -3.62 -5.79
C ARG A 184 -13.41 -5.07 -5.41
N ASN A 185 -13.29 -5.40 -4.13
CA ASN A 185 -13.55 -6.75 -3.62
C ASN A 185 -14.96 -6.88 -3.03
N CYS A 186 -15.78 -5.83 -3.12
CA CYS A 186 -17.09 -5.77 -2.51
C CYS A 186 -18.15 -6.42 -3.42
N LYS A 187 -18.82 -7.43 -2.88
CA LYS A 187 -19.99 -8.09 -3.50
C LYS A 187 -21.35 -7.58 -2.99
N ARG A 188 -21.34 -6.60 -2.07
CA ARG A 188 -22.54 -6.02 -1.46
C ARG A 188 -23.14 -4.90 -2.33
N ASP A 189 -24.39 -4.55 -2.03
CA ASP A 189 -25.12 -3.48 -2.69
C ASP A 189 -24.47 -2.11 -2.44
N ILE A 190 -24.64 -1.23 -3.44
CA ILE A 190 -24.11 0.12 -3.36
C ILE A 190 -24.92 0.95 -2.38
N HIS A 191 -24.23 1.71 -1.54
CA HIS A 191 -24.84 2.65 -0.61
C HIS A 191 -24.08 3.97 -0.68
N CYS A 192 -24.81 5.06 -0.81
CA CYS A 192 -24.26 6.40 -0.86
C CYS A 192 -23.62 6.79 0.49
N ALA A 193 -22.39 7.31 0.44
CA ALA A 193 -21.65 7.77 1.61
C ALA A 193 -22.31 8.97 2.32
N TYR A 194 -23.18 9.69 1.63
CA TYR A 194 -23.89 10.85 2.18
C TYR A 194 -25.25 10.49 2.76
N CYS A 195 -26.08 9.73 2.03
CA CYS A 195 -27.50 9.56 2.35
C CYS A 195 -27.99 8.12 2.45
N VAL A 196 -27.11 7.12 2.27
CA VAL A 196 -27.44 5.68 2.30
C VAL A 196 -28.33 5.20 1.14
N GLY A 197 -28.58 6.05 0.13
CA GLY A 197 -29.33 5.64 -1.07
C GLY A 197 -28.57 4.68 -2.00
N ASP A 198 -29.30 3.97 -2.85
CA ASP A 198 -28.78 2.96 -3.79
C ASP A 198 -28.18 3.60 -5.06
N HIS A 199 -27.19 4.48 -4.89
CA HIS A 199 -26.50 5.17 -5.99
C HIS A 199 -25.03 5.45 -5.66
N ASP A 200 -24.23 5.76 -6.69
CA ASP A 200 -22.86 6.22 -6.51
C ASP A 200 -22.86 7.56 -5.77
N SER A 201 -21.96 7.71 -4.79
CA SER A 201 -21.88 8.93 -3.98
C SER A 201 -21.62 10.20 -4.81
N LYS A 202 -21.07 10.07 -6.02
CA LYS A 202 -20.88 11.15 -6.99
C LYS A 202 -22.19 11.67 -7.58
N GLU A 203 -23.23 10.83 -7.63
CA GLU A 203 -24.55 11.14 -8.20
C GLU A 203 -25.54 11.59 -7.13
N CYS A 204 -25.08 11.74 -5.88
CA CYS A 204 -25.97 12.05 -4.77
C CYS A 204 -26.52 13.48 -4.86
N PRO A 205 -27.85 13.67 -4.85
CA PRO A 205 -28.46 15.01 -4.86
C PRO A 205 -28.27 15.76 -3.52
N TYR A 206 -27.74 15.08 -2.50
CA TYR A 206 -27.55 15.60 -1.15
C TYR A 206 -26.07 15.62 -0.73
N THR A 207 -25.15 15.74 -1.69
CA THR A 207 -23.71 15.86 -1.42
C THR A 207 -23.44 16.94 -0.38
N HIS A 208 -22.65 16.60 0.64
CA HIS A 208 -22.28 17.47 1.76
C HIS A 208 -23.45 18.08 2.57
N ASN A 209 -24.69 17.65 2.36
CA ASN A 209 -25.84 18.14 3.13
C ASN A 209 -25.96 17.38 4.46
N ARG A 210 -25.54 18.01 5.56
CA ARG A 210 -25.57 17.42 6.91
C ARG A 210 -26.97 17.05 7.38
N HIS A 211 -28.02 17.72 6.92
CA HIS A 211 -29.40 17.38 7.31
C HIS A 211 -29.90 16.08 6.68
N LYS A 212 -29.26 15.64 5.59
CA LYS A 212 -29.55 14.36 4.92
C LYS A 212 -28.48 13.31 5.21
N ALA A 213 -27.49 13.65 6.05
CA ALA A 213 -26.41 12.76 6.42
C ALA A 213 -26.94 11.54 7.17
N LYS A 214 -26.64 10.36 6.64
CA LYS A 214 -26.96 9.09 7.29
C LYS A 214 -25.83 8.10 7.05
N TYR A 215 -25.57 7.25 8.04
CA TYR A 215 -24.67 6.12 7.88
C TYR A 215 -25.37 4.79 8.19
N ALA A 216 -25.34 3.88 7.22
CA ALA A 216 -26.06 2.61 7.23
C ALA A 216 -25.73 1.74 8.45
N GLU A 217 -24.44 1.57 8.76
CA GLU A 217 -24.02 0.69 9.85
C GLU A 217 -24.37 1.26 11.22
N CYS A 218 -24.22 2.58 11.43
CA CYS A 218 -24.66 3.22 12.66
C CYS A 218 -26.18 3.11 12.84
N ALA A 219 -26.96 3.27 11.77
CA ALA A 219 -28.42 3.08 11.81
C ALA A 219 -28.79 1.62 12.14
N LYS A 220 -28.14 0.64 11.50
CA LYS A 220 -28.36 -0.78 11.72
C LYS A 220 -28.04 -1.21 13.16
N HIS A 221 -26.95 -0.70 13.72
CA HIS A 221 -26.54 -0.96 15.10
C HIS A 221 -27.20 -0.03 16.13
N LYS A 222 -28.20 0.77 15.72
CA LYS A 222 -28.95 1.70 16.58
C LYS A 222 -28.04 2.62 17.41
N ARG A 223 -26.97 3.11 16.80
CA ARG A 223 -26.04 4.05 17.46
C ARG A 223 -26.75 5.38 17.71
N PRO A 224 -26.47 6.06 18.84
CA PRO A 224 -27.16 7.29 19.22
C PRO A 224 -26.92 8.43 18.22
N ASP A 225 -25.74 8.45 17.60
CA ASP A 225 -25.41 9.34 16.48
C ASP A 225 -25.26 8.50 15.21
N PHE A 226 -26.31 8.43 14.38
CA PHE A 226 -26.27 7.81 13.05
C PHE A 226 -26.47 8.83 11.91
N SER A 227 -26.69 10.10 12.26
CA SER A 227 -26.97 11.20 11.34
C SER A 227 -25.69 11.92 10.92
N HIS A 228 -24.73 11.14 10.43
CA HIS A 228 -23.43 11.61 9.95
C HIS A 228 -23.07 10.91 8.64
N PHE A 229 -22.09 11.46 7.92
CA PHE A 229 -21.61 10.85 6.68
C PHE A 229 -20.83 9.58 6.98
N ALA A 230 -20.84 8.61 6.07
CA ALA A 230 -20.14 7.34 6.27
C ALA A 230 -18.65 7.49 6.67
N PHE A 231 -17.99 8.54 6.20
CA PHE A 231 -16.58 8.83 6.43
C PHE A 231 -16.31 9.77 7.62
N ASP A 232 -17.32 10.04 8.47
CA ASP A 232 -17.15 10.89 9.64
C ASP A 232 -16.14 10.27 10.63
N ARG A 233 -15.23 11.10 11.15
CA ARG A 233 -14.22 10.69 12.13
C ARG A 233 -14.81 10.47 13.52
N GLY A 234 -15.94 11.11 13.82
CA GLY A 234 -16.66 10.94 15.09
C GLY A 234 -17.50 9.66 15.16
N CYS A 235 -17.58 8.87 14.07
CA CYS A 235 -18.38 7.66 14.02
C CYS A 235 -17.94 6.64 15.09
N PRO A 236 -18.85 6.16 15.97
CA PRO A 236 -18.49 5.21 17.03
C PRO A 236 -18.01 3.86 16.48
N ILE A 237 -18.65 3.37 15.40
CA ILE A 237 -18.22 2.13 14.73
C ILE A 237 -16.80 2.29 14.18
N ARG A 238 -16.46 3.46 13.63
CA ARG A 238 -15.09 3.75 13.19
C ARG A 238 -14.09 3.65 14.34
N GLY A 239 -14.44 4.19 15.51
CA GLY A 239 -13.61 4.08 16.71
C GLY A 239 -13.39 2.63 17.16
N GLU A 240 -14.45 1.82 17.14
CA GLU A 240 -14.38 0.39 17.46
C GLU A 240 -13.52 -0.39 16.47
N GLU A 241 -13.65 -0.15 15.17
CA GLU A 241 -12.82 -0.81 14.15
C GLU A 241 -11.35 -0.35 14.21
N LEU A 242 -11.09 0.91 14.57
CA LEU A 242 -9.72 1.39 14.83
C LEU A 242 -9.10 0.73 16.06
N ALA A 243 -9.88 0.33 17.06
CA ALA A 243 -9.38 -0.33 18.26
C ALA A 243 -9.05 -1.82 18.04
N LYS A 244 -9.53 -2.44 16.95
CA LYS A 244 -9.21 -3.83 16.57
C LYS A 244 -7.87 -3.95 15.84
N ILE A 245 -7.24 -2.82 15.54
CA ILE A 245 -6.06 -2.64 14.71
C ILE A 245 -4.91 -2.17 15.60
#